data_AF-A0A1Y5DYF1-F1
#
_entry.id   AF-A0A1Y5DYF1-F1
#
_cell.length_a   1.000
_cell.length_b   1.000
_cell.length_c   1.000
_cell.angle_alpha   90.00
_cell.angle_beta   90.00
_cell.angle_gamma   90.00
#
_symmetry.space_group_name_H-M   'P 1'
#
loop_
_entity.id
_entity.type
_entity.pdbx_description
1 polymer ?
#
loop_
_entity_poly.entity_id
_entity_poly.type
_entity_poly.pdbx_seq_one_letter_code
_entity_poly.pdbx_strand_id
1 'polypeptide(L)'
;MLLSAVQKLILLSISRSNHLLELAEASEWDTFMELDAQRQAALEEMQLQALELTEQQHAQVQSQMQVLIKLNDQLERVCRQQRSDLAGEMTTLRQGKKAKKAYSQ
;
A
#
# COMPACT_ATOMS: atom_id res chain seq x y z
N MET A 1 -0.80 16.76 -24.10
CA MET A 1 -1.44 15.43 -23.99
C MET A 1 -0.66 14.46 -23.10
N LEU A 2 0.69 14.41 -23.16
CA LEU A 2 1.49 13.50 -22.32
C LEU A 2 1.46 13.81 -20.82
N LEU A 3 1.61 15.09 -20.43
CA LEU A 3 1.52 15.51 -19.02
C LEU A 3 0.16 15.15 -18.38
N SER A 4 -0.94 15.34 -19.10
CA SER A 4 -2.28 14.98 -18.60
C SER A 4 -2.46 13.47 -18.41
N ALA A 5 -1.74 12.64 -19.17
CA ALA A 5 -1.79 11.18 -18.98
C ALA A 5 -1.01 10.77 -17.72
N VAL A 6 0.20 11.30 -17.56
CA VAL A 6 1.03 11.04 -16.37
C VAL A 6 0.37 11.52 -15.10
N GLN A 7 -0.22 12.72 -15.11
CA GLN A 7 -0.94 13.24 -13.96
C GLN A 7 -2.15 12.38 -13.57
N LYS A 8 -2.86 11.81 -14.55
CA LYS A 8 -3.94 10.84 -14.29
C LYS A 8 -3.40 9.56 -13.65
N LEU A 9 -2.26 9.03 -14.12
CA LEU A 9 -1.63 7.86 -13.51
C LEU A 9 -1.21 8.13 -12.07
N ILE A 10 -0.67 9.31 -11.77
CA ILE A 10 -0.29 9.70 -10.40
C ILE A 10 -1.53 9.76 -9.51
N LEU A 11 -2.58 10.45 -9.94
CA LEU A 11 -3.83 10.55 -9.17
C LEU A 11 -4.50 9.19 -8.96
N LEU A 12 -4.50 8.34 -9.99
CA LEU A 12 -4.99 6.97 -9.89
C LEU A 12 -4.18 6.17 -8.86
N SER A 13 -2.85 6.29 -8.90
CA SER A 13 -1.97 5.62 -7.96
C SER A 13 -2.20 6.10 -6.52
N ILE A 14 -2.45 7.39 -6.31
CA ILE A 14 -2.80 7.96 -4.99
C ILE A 14 -4.12 7.35 -4.49
N SER A 15 -5.14 7.33 -5.35
CA SER A 15 -6.45 6.75 -5.02
C SER A 15 -6.31 5.27 -4.63
N ARG A 16 -5.57 4.49 -5.43
CA ARG A 16 -5.30 3.08 -5.14
C ARG A 16 -4.52 2.89 -3.85
N SER A 17 -3.51 3.73 -3.57
CA SER A 17 -2.77 3.68 -2.31
C SER A 17 -3.65 3.94 -1.08
N ASN A 18 -4.61 4.87 -1.17
CA ASN A 18 -5.57 5.08 -0.08
C ASN A 18 -6.48 3.86 0.11
N HIS A 19 -6.99 3.29 -0.97
CA HIS A 19 -7.83 2.10 -0.89
C HIS A 19 -7.06 0.87 -0.37
N LEU A 20 -5.77 0.74 -0.71
CA LEU A 20 -4.91 -0.29 -0.11
C LEU A 20 -4.77 -0.13 1.41
N LEU A 21 -4.74 1.11 1.93
CA LEU A 21 -4.72 1.33 3.37
C LEU A 21 -6.02 0.83 4.01
N GLU A 22 -7.17 1.16 3.43
CA GLU A 22 -8.48 0.69 3.89
C GLU A 22 -8.55 -0.84 3.90
N LEU A 23 -8.08 -1.50 2.84
CA LEU A 23 -8.05 -2.96 2.75
C LEU A 23 -7.09 -3.59 3.77
N ALA A 24 -5.92 -2.98 3.99
CA ALA A 24 -4.95 -3.47 4.98
C ALA A 24 -5.46 -3.32 6.42
N GLU A 25 -6.19 -2.24 6.72
CA GLU A 25 -6.86 -2.05 8.01
C GLU A 25 -8.01 -3.05 8.21
N ALA A 26 -8.74 -3.37 7.14
CA ALA A 26 -9.81 -4.38 7.14
C ALA A 26 -9.30 -5.84 7.05
N SER A 27 -7.99 -6.06 6.86
CA SER A 27 -7.39 -7.39 6.64
C SER A 27 -7.93 -8.13 5.40
N GLU A 28 -8.38 -7.40 4.38
CA GLU A 28 -8.90 -7.93 3.11
C GLU A 28 -7.74 -8.23 2.13
N TRP A 29 -6.91 -9.22 2.48
CA TRP A 29 -5.61 -9.43 1.83
C TRP A 29 -5.68 -9.89 0.37
N ASP A 30 -6.71 -10.65 -0.02
CA ASP A 30 -6.85 -11.12 -1.40
C ASP A 30 -7.09 -9.93 -2.35
N THR A 31 -8.06 -9.07 -2.01
CA THR A 31 -8.34 -7.84 -2.76
C THR A 31 -7.18 -6.85 -2.69
N PHE A 32 -6.48 -6.79 -1.55
CA PHE A 32 -5.28 -5.97 -1.39
C PHE A 32 -4.21 -6.34 -2.44
N MET A 33 -3.91 -7.63 -2.58
CA MET A 33 -2.87 -8.10 -3.50
C MET A 33 -3.20 -7.81 -4.96
N GLU A 34 -4.47 -7.97 -5.35
CA GLU A 34 -4.92 -7.63 -6.70
C GLU A 34 -4.78 -6.13 -6.98
N LEU A 35 -5.21 -5.29 -6.04
CA LEU A 35 -5.14 -3.84 -6.19
C LEU A 35 -3.71 -3.30 -6.18
N ASP A 36 -2.82 -3.91 -5.37
CA ASP A 36 -1.41 -3.51 -5.31
C ASP A 36 -0.70 -3.83 -6.63
N ALA A 37 -0.97 -4.99 -7.22
CA ALA A 37 -0.47 -5.33 -8.55
C ALA A 37 -0.92 -4.31 -9.61
N GLN A 38 -2.19 -3.89 -9.57
CA GLN A 38 -2.69 -2.85 -10.48
C GLN A 38 -2.03 -1.49 -10.24
N ARG A 39 -1.81 -1.11 -8.97
CA ARG A 39 -1.10 0.13 -8.62
C ARG A 39 0.33 0.11 -9.13
N GLN A 40 1.03 -1.01 -8.94
CA GLN A 40 2.41 -1.19 -9.40
C GLN A 40 2.52 -1.07 -10.93
N ALA A 41 1.62 -1.72 -11.67
CA ALA A 41 1.57 -1.60 -13.14
C ALA A 41 1.37 -0.14 -13.59
N ALA A 42 0.47 0.61 -12.95
CA ALA A 42 0.26 2.02 -13.27
C ALA A 42 1.46 2.93 -12.96
N LEU A 43 2.27 2.57 -11.95
CA LEU A 43 3.51 3.26 -11.62
C LEU A 43 4.62 2.96 -12.62
N GLU A 44 4.70 1.72 -13.10
CA GLU A 44 5.67 1.30 -14.12
C GLU A 44 5.38 1.92 -15.49
N GLU A 45 4.11 2.16 -15.80
CA GLU A 45 3.68 2.87 -17.02
C GLU A 45 4.02 4.38 -17.01
N MET A 46 4.39 4.97 -15.86
CA MET A 46 4.74 6.39 -15.79
C MET A 46 6.09 6.68 -16.46
N GLN A 47 6.04 7.11 -17.71
CA GLN A 47 7.22 7.64 -18.42
C GLN A 47 7.45 9.11 -18.07
N LEU A 48 8.22 9.36 -17.01
CA LEU A 48 8.56 10.73 -16.58
C LEU A 48 9.67 11.39 -17.41
N GLN A 49 10.53 10.60 -18.06
CA GLN A 49 11.73 11.07 -18.76
C GLN A 49 11.42 11.82 -20.08
N ALA A 50 10.23 11.62 -20.65
CA ALA A 50 9.82 12.21 -21.93
C ALA A 50 8.94 13.47 -21.76
N LEU A 51 8.82 14.00 -20.54
CA LEU A 51 7.96 15.15 -20.25
C LEU A 51 8.76 16.44 -20.25
N GLU A 52 8.49 17.31 -21.22
CA GLU A 52 8.82 18.73 -21.08
C GLU A 52 7.78 19.39 -20.17
N LEU A 53 8.20 19.78 -18.97
CA LEU A 53 7.36 20.41 -17.95
C LEU A 53 7.78 21.85 -17.73
N THR A 54 6.80 22.73 -17.55
CA THR A 54 7.08 24.04 -16.96
C THR A 54 7.44 23.89 -15.49
N GLU A 55 8.06 24.91 -14.90
CA GLU A 55 8.42 24.90 -13.47
C GLU A 55 7.21 24.64 -12.56
N GLN A 56 6.06 25.26 -12.87
CA GLN A 56 4.82 25.04 -12.13
C GLN A 56 4.32 23.59 -12.24
N GLN A 57 4.40 23.00 -13.43
CA GLN A 57 3.99 21.61 -13.66
C GLN A 57 4.94 20.63 -12.97
N HIS A 58 6.23 20.90 -13.00
CA HIS A 58 7.23 20.14 -12.26
C HIS A 58 6.95 20.17 -10.75
N ALA A 59 6.72 21.36 -10.17
CA ALA A 59 6.38 21.50 -8.75
C ALA A 59 5.10 20.73 -8.38
N GLN A 60 4.09 20.74 -9.25
CA GLN A 60 2.85 19.98 -9.04
C GLN A 60 3.11 18.47 -9.04
N VAL A 61 3.80 17.95 -10.07
CA VAL A 61 4.15 16.52 -10.16
C VAL A 61 4.99 16.11 -8.95
N GLN A 62 5.98 16.90 -8.58
CA GLN A 62 6.84 16.64 -7.42
C GLN A 62 6.03 16.54 -6.12
N SER A 63 5.10 17.48 -5.89
CA SER A 63 4.21 17.46 -4.73
C SER A 63 3.36 16.18 -4.69
N GLN A 64 2.79 15.78 -5.83
CA GLN A 64 2.00 14.55 -5.91
C GLN A 64 2.85 13.28 -5.70
N MET A 65 4.09 13.25 -6.20
CA MET A 65 5.01 12.14 -5.95
C MET A 65 5.40 12.05 -4.47
N GLN A 66 5.57 13.19 -3.77
CA GLN A 66 5.79 13.18 -2.32
C GLN A 66 4.59 12.60 -1.56
N VAL A 67 3.36 12.83 -2.03
CA VAL A 67 2.17 12.18 -1.46
C VAL A 67 2.24 10.67 -1.63
N LEU A 68 2.59 10.17 -2.83
CA LEU A 68 2.75 8.73 -3.07
C LEU A 68 3.81 8.10 -2.16
N ILE A 69 4.96 8.75 -1.95
CA ILE A 69 6.00 8.27 -1.05
C ILE A 69 5.46 8.13 0.38
N LYS A 70 4.78 9.17 0.89
CA LYS A 70 4.21 9.14 2.24
C LYS A 70 3.17 8.04 2.41
N LEU A 71 2.33 7.81 1.39
CA LEU A 71 1.34 6.73 1.41
C LEU A 71 2.01 5.37 1.38
N ASN A 72 3.09 5.20 0.62
CA ASN A 72 3.86 3.96 0.61
C ASN A 72 4.47 3.66 1.99
N ASP A 73 5.05 4.67 2.64
CA ASP A 73 5.58 4.51 4.02
C ASP A 73 4.48 4.15 5.01
N GLN A 74 3.27 4.70 4.85
CA GLN A 74 2.13 4.36 5.69
C GLN A 74 1.67 2.93 5.47
N LEU A 75 1.54 2.49 4.22
CA LEU A 75 1.20 1.11 3.87
C LEU A 75 2.20 0.13 4.48
N GLU A 76 3.49 0.42 4.37
CA GLU A 76 4.52 -0.43 4.95
C GLU A 76 4.36 -0.56 6.47
N ARG A 77 4.11 0.56 7.18
CA ARG A 77 3.87 0.53 8.63
C ARG A 77 2.65 -0.32 8.98
N VAL A 78 1.52 -0.12 8.30
CA VAL A 78 0.28 -0.87 8.56
C VAL A 78 0.47 -2.36 8.30
N CYS A 79 1.03 -2.74 7.16
CA CYS A 79 1.27 -4.15 6.84
C CYS A 79 2.23 -4.82 7.83
N ARG A 80 3.29 -4.12 8.27
CA ARG A 80 4.20 -4.63 9.31
C ARG A 80 3.50 -4.82 10.65
N GLN A 81 2.64 -3.87 11.03
CA GLN A 81 1.87 -3.93 12.27
C GLN A 81 0.91 -5.13 12.25
N GLN A 82 0.09 -5.25 11.20
CA GLN A 82 -0.84 -6.38 11.02
C GLN A 82 -0.12 -7.74 11.08
N ARG A 83 1.04 -7.85 10.43
CA ARG A 83 1.85 -9.08 10.49
C ARG A 83 2.35 -9.39 11.91
N SER A 84 2.75 -8.35 12.65
CA SER A 84 3.19 -8.49 14.05
C SER A 84 2.04 -8.97 14.93
N ASP A 85 0.86 -8.39 14.78
CA ASP A 85 -0.33 -8.72 15.56
C ASP A 85 -0.76 -10.17 15.31
N LEU A 86 -0.81 -10.60 14.05
CA LEU A 86 -1.13 -11.97 13.66
C LEU A 86 -0.13 -13.00 14.26
N ALA A 87 1.15 -12.66 14.30
CA ALA A 87 2.19 -13.50 14.91
C ALA A 87 2.01 -13.60 16.44
N GLY A 88 1.60 -12.50 17.08
CA GLY A 88 1.23 -12.46 18.50
C GLY A 88 0.03 -13.36 18.80
N GLU A 89 -1.04 -13.23 18.03
CA GLU A 89 -2.25 -14.05 18.15
C GLU A 89 -1.95 -15.54 17.98
N MET A 90 -1.15 -15.91 16.98
CA MET A 90 -0.76 -17.29 16.74
C MET A 90 0.05 -17.88 17.90
N THR A 91 0.88 -17.06 18.55
CA THR A 91 1.64 -17.48 19.74
C THR A 91 0.71 -17.76 20.92
N THR A 92 -0.26 -16.88 21.15
CA THR A 92 -1.28 -17.03 22.19
C THR A 92 -2.13 -18.28 21.97
N LEU A 93 -2.56 -18.55 20.72
CA LEU A 93 -3.29 -19.76 20.36
C LEU A 93 -2.49 -21.04 20.65
N ARG A 94 -1.19 -21.05 20.33
CA ARG A 94 -0.30 -22.19 20.61
C ARG A 94 -0.14 -22.44 22.11
N GLN A 95 -0.01 -21.38 22.91
CA GLN A 95 0.07 -21.48 24.38
C GLN A 95 -1.24 -22.00 24.98
N GLY A 96 -2.39 -21.47 24.54
CA GLY A 96 -3.71 -21.95 24.97
C GLY A 96 -3.96 -23.42 24.64
N LYS A 97 -3.53 -23.90 23.46
CA LYS A 97 -3.58 -25.32 23.09
C LYS A 97 -2.69 -26.19 23.99
N LYS A 98 -1.49 -25.73 24.34
CA LYS A 98 -0.60 -26.45 25.29
C LYS A 98 -1.22 -26.54 26.68
N ALA A 99 -1.79 -25.45 27.19
CA ALA A 99 -2.47 -25.44 28.48
C ALA A 99 -3.67 -26.39 28.50
N LYS A 100 -4.57 -26.32 27.49
CA LYS A 100 -5.71 -27.25 27.39
C LYS A 100 -5.28 -28.72 27.37
N LYS A 101 -4.19 -29.06 26.67
CA LYS A 101 -3.65 -30.43 26.64
C LYS A 101 -3.09 -30.89 28.00
N ALA A 102 -2.54 -29.97 28.80
CA ALA A 102 -2.00 -30.26 30.13
C ALA A 102 -3.10 -30.47 31.19
N TYR A 103 -4.27 -29.86 31.03
CA TYR A 103 -5.42 -30.03 31.93
C TYR A 103 -6.40 -31.15 31.50
N SER A 104 -6.21 -31.73 30.31
CA SER A 104 -7.00 -32.87 29.81
C SER A 104 -6.33 -34.24 30.05
N GLN A 105 -5.23 -34.28 30.81
CA GLN A 105 -4.62 -35.49 31.38
C GLN A 105 -4.83 -35.50 32.89
#